data_AF-A0A6A4PAG9-F1
#
_entry.id   AF-A0A6A4PAG9-F1
#
_cell.length_a   1.000
_cell.length_b   1.000
_cell.length_c   1.000
_cell.angle_alpha   90.00
_cell.angle_beta   90.00
_cell.angle_gamma   90.00
#
_symmetry.space_group_name_H-M   'P 1'
#
loop_
_entity.id
_entity.type
_entity.pdbx_description
1 polymer ?
#
loop_
_entity_poly.entity_id
_entity_poly.type
_entity_poly.pdbx_seq_one_letter_code
_entity_poly.pdbx_strand_id
1 'polypeptide(L)'
;MASSPPPPPRDPFHDPDSPPPPEKTYYHRVSEKRRNSEANRNQSLIHGFDLKPYATILLESNDVVQLLNFIETRNIANKKILESFSSDYPNSFSLKLSRILSLNPPFRIRRETAFLLEDSLLVTDKNNIRRIRCDMFLDLKHLFLDPFKIELEERLLYPLTAAITDLASRIYEFSIGGWVELLEYIVSCFSSLNSNYEDSVLMQRKGLMLLAGLPEGVSEHKEFWKNHYSALFENLAARMLDETGNGILRALTYDSLHTMLKIAQPLGEYEIGGSILLIILDCIDQHWNEEIVLGRFEDLADYVSSDVDKVLNGKEGNVFRAMIRIAEKNGANNELRIAAVEVLHGLNEDRFFIMETIINEISDVDVQRVFKVSLDMMFDSDKKCSTFGKTLLNWLSLKGDENSVFPFLLEFLKTTYTDSKDLRKRHAVMIFIVGLVNKNVM
;
A
#
# COMPACT_ATOMS: atom_id res chain seq x y z
N MET A 1 -22.81 60.85 -5.63
CA MET A 1 -21.75 61.02 -4.62
C MET A 1 -21.45 59.65 -4.04
N ALA A 2 -20.37 59.00 -4.48
CA ALA A 2 -19.99 57.66 -4.04
C ALA A 2 -19.01 57.78 -2.87
N SER A 3 -19.32 57.10 -1.77
CA SER A 3 -18.55 57.03 -0.53
C SER A 3 -17.30 56.16 -0.69
N SER A 4 -16.17 56.66 -0.22
CA SER A 4 -14.88 55.94 -0.18
C SER A 4 -14.94 54.71 0.74
N PRO A 5 -14.17 53.63 0.47
CA PRO A 5 -14.13 52.46 1.34
C PRO A 5 -13.33 52.75 2.63
N PRO A 6 -13.59 52.01 3.73
CA PRO A 6 -12.86 52.19 4.98
C PRO A 6 -11.41 51.71 4.86
N PRO A 7 -10.47 52.31 5.62
CA PRO A 7 -9.05 51.94 5.55
C PRO A 7 -8.82 50.53 6.15
N PRO A 8 -7.77 49.82 5.70
CA PRO A 8 -7.47 48.47 6.15
C PRO A 8 -7.05 48.44 7.64
N PRO A 9 -7.15 47.28 8.31
CA PRO A 9 -6.82 47.16 9.73
C PRO A 9 -5.33 47.44 9.97
N ARG A 10 -5.01 48.25 10.99
CA ARG A 10 -3.63 48.50 11.41
C ARG A 10 -3.06 47.28 12.14
N ASP A 11 -1.88 46.85 11.69
CA ASP A 11 -1.06 45.85 12.38
C ASP A 11 -0.53 46.43 13.70
N PRO A 12 -0.83 45.85 14.87
CA PRO A 12 -0.46 46.41 16.17
C PRO A 12 1.04 46.36 16.49
N PHE A 13 1.88 45.79 15.61
CA PHE A 13 3.33 45.65 15.84
C PHE A 13 4.20 46.56 14.96
N HIS A 14 3.60 47.47 14.18
CA HIS A 14 4.37 48.36 13.30
C HIS A 14 4.51 49.76 13.92
N ASP A 15 5.71 50.08 14.40
CA ASP A 15 6.07 51.42 14.87
C ASP A 15 6.20 52.38 13.66
N PRO A 16 5.40 53.46 13.56
CA PRO A 16 5.33 54.30 12.36
C PRO A 16 6.61 55.09 12.05
N ASP A 17 7.55 55.17 13.00
CA ASP A 17 8.83 55.85 12.82
C ASP A 17 10.01 54.91 12.49
N SER A 18 9.75 53.61 12.34
CA SER A 18 10.77 52.65 11.90
C SER A 18 10.94 52.70 10.37
N PRO A 19 12.16 52.90 9.84
CA PRO A 19 12.37 52.84 8.40
C PRO A 19 11.95 51.46 7.87
N PRO A 20 11.25 51.38 6.72
CA PRO A 20 10.85 50.11 6.16
C PRO A 20 12.12 49.27 5.93
N PRO A 21 12.11 47.96 6.26
CA PRO A 21 13.25 47.11 5.99
C PRO A 21 13.55 47.19 4.49
N PRO A 22 14.83 47.36 4.09
CA PRO A 22 15.16 47.56 2.69
C PRO A 22 14.60 46.40 1.88
N GLU A 23 13.82 46.72 0.84
CA GLU A 23 13.24 45.71 -0.05
C GLU A 23 14.37 44.85 -0.62
N LYS A 24 14.52 43.63 -0.11
CA LYS A 24 15.48 42.67 -0.64
C LYS A 24 15.08 42.40 -2.09
N THR A 25 15.90 42.92 -3.00
CA THR A 25 15.73 42.72 -4.45
C THR A 25 15.66 41.22 -4.76
N TYR A 26 14.97 40.87 -5.84
CA TYR A 26 14.86 39.49 -6.31
C TYR A 26 16.23 38.79 -6.36
N TYR A 27 17.25 39.49 -6.88
CA TYR A 27 18.62 38.99 -6.94
C TYR A 27 19.27 38.76 -5.57
N HIS A 28 18.97 39.60 -4.57
CA HIS A 28 19.46 39.36 -3.20
C HIS A 28 18.81 38.10 -2.61
N ARG A 29 17.50 37.90 -2.77
CA ARG A 29 16.80 36.69 -2.31
C ARG A 29 17.30 35.43 -3.00
N VAL A 30 17.55 35.48 -4.30
CA VAL A 30 18.15 34.36 -5.04
C VAL A 30 19.58 34.09 -4.57
N SER A 31 20.36 35.12 -4.30
CA SER A 31 21.73 34.98 -3.79
C SER A 31 21.79 34.42 -2.36
N GLU A 32 20.92 34.89 -1.45
CA GLU A 32 20.79 34.34 -0.09
C GLU A 32 20.27 32.91 -0.15
N LYS A 33 19.28 32.60 -1.01
CA LYS A 33 18.81 31.23 -1.18
C LYS A 33 19.93 30.33 -1.70
N ARG A 34 20.74 30.78 -2.66
CA ARG A 34 21.94 30.05 -3.13
C ARG A 34 22.99 29.88 -2.03
N ARG A 35 23.33 30.95 -1.30
CA ARG A 35 24.30 30.89 -0.19
C ARG A 35 23.82 30.02 0.95
N ASN A 36 22.54 30.05 1.29
CA ASN A 36 21.96 29.16 2.30
C ASN A 36 21.88 27.72 1.80
N SER A 37 21.64 27.50 0.50
CA SER A 37 21.74 26.16 -0.12
C SER A 37 23.18 25.65 -0.13
N GLU A 38 24.17 26.51 -0.36
CA GLU A 38 25.61 26.20 -0.32
C GLU A 38 26.12 26.00 1.11
N ALA A 39 25.64 26.80 2.08
CA ALA A 39 25.94 26.63 3.49
C ALA A 39 25.31 25.35 4.04
N ASN A 40 24.07 25.03 3.65
CA ASN A 40 23.43 23.75 3.97
C ASN A 40 24.10 22.57 3.23
N ARG A 41 24.65 22.79 2.02
CA ARG A 41 25.49 21.81 1.31
C ARG A 41 26.82 21.55 2.02
N ASN A 42 27.46 22.59 2.58
CA ASN A 42 28.72 22.46 3.30
C ASN A 42 28.54 21.89 4.72
N GLN A 43 27.31 21.94 5.27
CA GLN A 43 26.93 21.27 6.52
C GLN A 43 26.43 19.83 6.31
N SER A 44 26.24 19.39 5.06
CA SER A 44 25.99 17.98 4.72
C SER A 44 27.27 17.18 4.90
N LEU A 45 27.26 16.23 5.83
CA LEU A 45 28.35 15.27 6.11
C LEU A 45 28.79 14.43 4.90
N ILE A 46 28.05 14.47 3.78
CA ILE A 46 28.30 13.72 2.55
C ILE A 46 29.30 14.46 1.63
N HIS A 47 29.40 15.79 1.68
CA HIS A 47 30.23 16.56 0.73
C HIS A 47 31.69 16.80 1.17
N GLY A 48 32.11 16.25 2.32
CA GLY A 48 33.51 16.27 2.77
C GLY A 48 34.30 14.99 2.46
N PHE A 49 33.64 13.94 1.97
CA PHE A 49 34.27 12.66 1.63
C PHE A 49 34.46 12.58 0.11
N ASP A 50 35.70 12.57 -0.37
CA ASP A 50 35.95 12.24 -1.77
C ASP A 50 35.68 10.75 -1.99
N LEU A 51 34.51 10.43 -2.52
CA LEU A 51 34.08 9.05 -2.81
C LEU A 51 34.77 8.48 -4.05
N LYS A 52 35.32 9.33 -4.92
CA LYS A 52 35.86 8.92 -6.22
C LYS A 52 37.04 7.94 -6.10
N PRO A 53 38.03 8.15 -5.21
CA PRO A 53 39.10 7.17 -5.00
C PRO A 53 38.58 5.79 -4.57
N TYR A 54 37.56 5.77 -3.69
CA TYR A 54 36.94 4.53 -3.23
C TYR A 54 36.14 3.87 -4.35
N ALA A 55 35.38 4.64 -5.14
CA ALA A 55 34.62 4.12 -6.27
C ALA A 55 35.55 3.50 -7.33
N THR A 56 36.66 4.15 -7.66
CA THR A 56 37.64 3.61 -8.62
C THR A 56 38.24 2.28 -8.16
N ILE A 57 38.58 2.16 -6.87
CA ILE A 57 39.16 0.93 -6.33
C ILE A 57 38.05 -0.15 -6.20
N LEU A 58 36.96 0.18 -5.52
CA LEU A 58 35.97 -0.78 -5.07
C LEU A 58 34.91 -1.11 -6.12
N LEU A 59 34.61 -0.22 -7.08
CA LEU A 59 33.49 -0.34 -8.02
C LEU A 59 33.89 -0.41 -9.51
N GLU A 60 35.00 0.21 -9.91
CA GLU A 60 35.40 0.23 -11.33
C GLU A 60 36.22 -1.01 -11.74
N SER A 61 36.87 -1.68 -10.79
CA SER A 61 37.57 -2.95 -11.08
C SER A 61 36.58 -4.08 -11.41
N ASN A 62 36.97 -5.03 -12.26
CA ASN A 62 36.12 -6.20 -12.54
C ASN A 62 36.10 -7.22 -11.39
N ASP A 63 37.07 -7.15 -10.48
CA ASP A 63 37.20 -8.02 -9.32
C ASP A 63 36.24 -7.58 -8.20
N VAL A 64 35.71 -8.57 -7.49
CA VAL A 64 34.83 -8.39 -6.33
C VAL A 64 35.58 -8.47 -5.00
N VAL A 65 36.81 -9.01 -4.97
CA VAL A 65 37.58 -9.28 -3.75
C VAL A 65 37.75 -8.02 -2.90
N GLN A 66 38.06 -6.88 -3.53
CA GLN A 66 38.29 -5.64 -2.79
C GLN A 66 37.03 -5.14 -2.09
N LEU A 67 35.88 -5.17 -2.76
CA LEU A 67 34.60 -4.80 -2.15
C LEU A 67 34.17 -5.81 -1.09
N LEU A 68 34.38 -7.11 -1.34
CA LEU A 68 34.09 -8.18 -0.38
C LEU A 68 34.88 -7.99 0.92
N ASN A 69 36.20 -7.78 0.82
CA ASN A 69 37.06 -7.49 1.97
C ASN A 69 36.61 -6.22 2.68
N PHE A 70 36.20 -5.20 1.93
CA PHE A 70 35.72 -3.94 2.48
C PHE A 70 34.45 -4.12 3.31
N ILE A 71 33.48 -4.90 2.81
CA ILE A 71 32.24 -5.28 3.51
C ILE A 71 32.56 -6.11 4.77
N GLU A 72 33.55 -6.99 4.71
CA GLU A 72 33.96 -7.83 5.83
C GLU A 72 34.58 -7.01 6.98
N THR A 73 35.41 -6.02 6.63
CA THR A 73 36.05 -5.10 7.58
C THR A 73 35.05 -4.08 8.14
N ARG A 74 34.39 -4.44 9.25
CA ARG A 74 33.42 -3.54 9.90
C ARG A 74 34.09 -2.36 10.61
N ASN A 75 33.90 -1.16 10.08
CA ASN A 75 34.05 0.08 10.84
C ASN A 75 32.99 1.11 10.41
N ILE A 76 32.76 2.14 11.24
CA ILE A 76 31.72 3.16 11.00
C ILE A 76 31.98 3.96 9.71
N ALA A 77 33.23 4.17 9.34
CA ALA A 77 33.59 4.89 8.12
C ALA A 77 33.24 4.08 6.86
N ASN A 78 33.53 2.77 6.86
CA ASN A 78 33.20 1.85 5.77
C ASN A 78 31.69 1.78 5.55
N LYS A 79 30.90 1.72 6.63
CA LYS A 79 29.44 1.74 6.51
C LYS A 79 28.94 2.99 5.77
N LYS A 80 29.45 4.17 6.14
CA LYS A 80 29.07 5.43 5.49
C LYS A 80 29.46 5.48 4.01
N ILE A 81 30.62 4.92 3.65
CA ILE A 81 31.07 4.83 2.26
C ILE A 81 30.13 3.91 1.46
N LEU A 82 29.77 2.75 2.01
CA LEU A 82 28.84 1.81 1.37
C LEU A 82 27.45 2.43 1.20
N GLU A 83 26.90 3.07 2.23
CA GLU A 83 25.63 3.83 2.15
C GLU A 83 25.70 4.94 1.09
N SER A 84 26.85 5.60 0.93
CA SER A 84 27.02 6.63 -0.10
C SER A 84 27.05 6.02 -1.50
N PHE A 85 27.65 4.84 -1.69
CA PHE A 85 27.64 4.13 -2.96
C PHE A 85 26.25 3.73 -3.44
N SER A 86 25.34 3.33 -2.53
CA SER A 86 23.93 3.08 -2.84
C SER A 86 23.29 4.26 -3.58
N SER A 87 23.68 5.49 -3.20
CA SER A 87 23.14 6.70 -3.79
C SER A 87 23.94 7.20 -5.01
N ASP A 88 25.26 7.27 -4.93
CA ASP A 88 26.06 7.97 -5.95
C ASP A 88 26.52 7.06 -7.10
N TYR A 89 26.60 5.74 -6.86
CA TYR A 89 27.06 4.75 -7.83
C TYR A 89 26.14 3.52 -7.92
N PRO A 90 24.81 3.68 -8.00
CA PRO A 90 23.86 2.58 -7.82
C PRO A 90 24.05 1.46 -8.86
N ASN A 91 24.37 1.80 -10.11
CA ASN A 91 24.60 0.83 -11.18
C ASN A 91 25.79 -0.11 -10.90
N SER A 92 26.98 0.46 -10.75
CA SER A 92 28.20 -0.32 -10.53
C SER A 92 28.18 -1.03 -9.18
N PHE A 93 27.58 -0.40 -8.16
CA PHE A 93 27.47 -0.97 -6.84
C PHE A 93 26.54 -2.18 -6.80
N SER A 94 25.30 -2.04 -7.29
CA SER A 94 24.37 -3.17 -7.39
C SER A 94 24.96 -4.33 -8.19
N LEU A 95 25.58 -4.05 -9.35
CA LEU A 95 26.21 -5.11 -10.16
C LEU A 95 27.29 -5.87 -9.40
N LYS A 96 28.15 -5.17 -8.65
CA LYS A 96 29.18 -5.82 -7.84
C LYS A 96 28.62 -6.59 -6.66
N LEU A 97 27.65 -6.03 -5.94
CA LEU A 97 26.99 -6.72 -4.83
C LEU A 97 26.32 -8.01 -5.31
N SER A 98 25.64 -8.00 -6.46
CA SER A 98 25.02 -9.20 -7.01
C SER A 98 26.06 -10.24 -7.44
N ARG A 99 27.18 -9.83 -8.05
CA ARG A 99 28.30 -10.74 -8.33
C ARG A 99 28.88 -11.36 -7.05
N ILE A 100 28.97 -10.60 -5.96
CA ILE A 100 29.37 -11.14 -4.65
C ILE A 100 28.38 -12.20 -4.18
N LEU A 101 27.06 -11.95 -4.27
CA LEU A 101 26.05 -12.94 -3.91
C LEU A 101 26.14 -14.22 -4.76
N SER A 102 26.46 -14.10 -6.05
CA SER A 102 26.66 -15.25 -6.95
C SER A 102 27.85 -16.13 -6.56
N LEU A 103 28.83 -15.61 -5.80
CA LEU A 103 29.91 -16.43 -5.24
C LEU A 103 29.47 -17.28 -4.03
N ASN A 104 28.23 -17.10 -3.57
CA ASN A 104 27.68 -17.73 -2.37
C ASN A 104 28.63 -17.65 -1.15
N PRO A 105 29.03 -16.44 -0.71
CA PRO A 105 29.97 -16.27 0.39
C PRO A 105 29.35 -16.73 1.71
N PRO A 106 30.11 -16.75 2.83
CA PRO A 106 29.56 -17.06 4.15
C PRO A 106 28.36 -16.18 4.51
N PHE A 107 27.43 -16.73 5.31
CA PHE A 107 26.16 -16.09 5.68
C PHE A 107 26.27 -14.61 6.07
N ARG A 108 27.28 -14.26 6.89
CA ARG A 108 27.48 -12.87 7.33
C ARG A 108 27.67 -11.89 6.17
N ILE A 109 28.43 -12.29 5.15
CA ILE A 109 28.68 -11.46 3.96
C ILE A 109 27.44 -11.43 3.08
N ARG A 110 26.78 -12.57 2.86
CA ARG A 110 25.50 -12.60 2.10
C ARG A 110 24.46 -11.68 2.71
N ARG A 111 24.32 -11.72 4.04
CA ARG A 111 23.42 -10.86 4.80
C ARG A 111 23.69 -9.38 4.53
N GLU A 112 24.92 -8.93 4.78
CA GLU A 112 25.26 -7.51 4.60
C GLU A 112 25.09 -7.08 3.13
N THR A 113 25.48 -7.95 2.20
CA THR A 113 25.36 -7.70 0.76
C THR A 113 23.89 -7.60 0.33
N ALA A 114 23.00 -8.45 0.85
CA ALA A 114 21.58 -8.40 0.55
C ALA A 114 20.92 -7.10 1.05
N PHE A 115 21.25 -6.64 2.27
CA PHE A 115 20.75 -5.36 2.78
C PHE A 115 21.29 -4.16 2.02
N LEU A 116 22.56 -4.16 1.62
CA LEU A 116 23.13 -3.10 0.79
C LEU A 116 22.49 -3.07 -0.60
N LEU A 117 22.14 -4.23 -1.14
CA LEU A 117 21.49 -4.35 -2.44
C LEU A 117 20.06 -3.82 -2.40
N GLU A 118 19.30 -4.20 -1.37
CA GLU A 118 17.98 -3.65 -1.06
C GLU A 118 18.04 -2.12 -0.94
N ASP A 119 18.94 -1.58 -0.11
CA ASP A 119 19.09 -0.13 0.08
C ASP A 119 19.46 0.62 -1.23
N SER A 120 20.30 0.00 -2.07
CA SER A 120 20.67 0.55 -3.38
C SER A 120 19.49 0.62 -4.36
N LEU A 121 18.49 -0.25 -4.19
CA LEU A 121 17.33 -0.35 -5.06
C LEU A 121 16.05 0.23 -4.45
N LEU A 122 16.04 0.56 -3.16
CA LEU A 122 14.87 1.14 -2.54
C LEU A 122 14.53 2.48 -3.20
N VAL A 123 13.30 2.62 -3.69
CA VAL A 123 12.82 3.87 -4.27
C VAL A 123 12.60 4.89 -3.15
N THR A 124 13.32 6.00 -3.20
CA THR A 124 13.19 7.12 -2.25
C THR A 124 13.26 8.44 -3.00
N ASP A 125 12.94 9.56 -2.34
CA ASP A 125 13.16 10.90 -2.91
C ASP A 125 14.61 11.10 -3.41
N LYS A 126 15.56 10.43 -2.76
CA LYS A 126 16.97 10.44 -3.13
C LYS A 126 17.30 9.44 -4.22
N ASN A 127 16.55 8.34 -4.36
CA ASN A 127 16.81 7.23 -5.27
C ASN A 127 15.59 6.96 -6.16
N ASN A 128 15.50 7.68 -7.28
CA ASN A 128 14.36 7.52 -8.19
C ASN A 128 14.50 6.26 -9.07
N ILE A 129 13.36 5.83 -9.62
CA ILE A 129 13.26 4.68 -10.52
C ILE A 129 14.24 4.72 -11.71
N ARG A 130 14.62 5.92 -12.17
CA ARG A 130 15.46 6.15 -13.36
C ARG A 130 16.97 6.14 -13.09
N ARG A 131 17.40 5.88 -11.85
CA ARG A 131 18.81 5.95 -11.46
C ARG A 131 19.63 4.75 -11.92
N ILE A 132 19.00 3.58 -11.98
CA ILE A 132 19.60 2.41 -12.61
C ILE A 132 19.36 2.53 -14.12
N ARG A 133 20.43 2.42 -14.90
CA ARG A 133 20.35 2.48 -16.35
C ARG A 133 19.65 1.23 -16.89
N CYS A 134 18.83 1.40 -17.90
CA CYS A 134 18.05 0.32 -18.50
C CYS A 134 18.89 -0.85 -19.04
N ASP A 135 20.09 -0.57 -19.58
CA ASP A 135 21.02 -1.59 -20.08
C ASP A 135 21.48 -2.54 -18.97
N MET A 136 21.59 -2.05 -17.73
CA MET A 136 22.02 -2.84 -16.58
C MET A 136 20.98 -3.87 -16.16
N PHE A 137 19.70 -3.68 -16.49
CA PHE A 137 18.66 -4.63 -16.06
C PHE A 137 18.88 -6.03 -16.60
N LEU A 138 19.35 -6.15 -17.86
CA LEU A 138 19.63 -7.44 -18.48
C LEU A 138 20.69 -8.23 -17.69
N ASP A 139 21.75 -7.55 -17.25
CA ASP A 139 22.82 -8.18 -16.47
C ASP A 139 22.34 -8.54 -15.06
N LEU A 140 21.50 -7.69 -14.44
CA LEU A 140 21.07 -7.86 -13.05
C LEU A 140 20.04 -8.98 -12.86
N LYS A 141 19.20 -9.28 -13.86
CA LYS A 141 18.15 -10.32 -13.76
C LYS A 141 18.68 -11.63 -13.20
N HIS A 142 19.63 -12.27 -13.89
CA HIS A 142 20.17 -13.56 -13.45
C HIS A 142 20.99 -13.43 -12.16
N LEU A 143 21.76 -12.34 -12.01
CA LEU A 143 22.59 -12.11 -10.84
C LEU A 143 21.77 -11.92 -9.55
N PHE A 144 20.50 -11.55 -9.64
CA PHE A 144 19.58 -11.47 -8.50
C PHE A 144 18.84 -12.79 -8.29
N LEU A 145 18.28 -13.35 -9.36
CA LEU A 145 17.39 -14.49 -9.25
C LEU A 145 18.13 -15.79 -8.91
N ASP A 146 19.33 -16.02 -9.43
CA ASP A 146 20.04 -17.28 -9.22
C ASP A 146 20.53 -17.45 -7.78
N PRO A 147 21.14 -16.44 -7.11
CA PRO A 147 21.43 -16.54 -5.68
C PRO A 147 20.18 -16.77 -4.83
N PHE A 148 19.06 -16.12 -5.17
CA PHE A 148 17.79 -16.31 -4.47
C PHE A 148 17.28 -17.74 -4.57
N LYS A 149 17.34 -18.35 -5.77
CA LYS A 149 16.91 -19.74 -6.02
C LYS A 149 17.63 -20.74 -5.10
N ILE A 150 18.92 -20.56 -4.87
CA ILE A 150 19.75 -21.46 -4.07
C ILE A 150 19.82 -21.10 -2.58
N GLU A 151 19.35 -19.93 -2.16
CA GLU A 151 19.44 -19.49 -0.76
C GLU A 151 18.58 -20.38 0.16
N LEU A 152 19.19 -20.88 1.24
CA LEU A 152 18.53 -21.76 2.21
C LEU A 152 18.14 -21.00 3.48
N GLU A 153 18.78 -19.87 3.74
CA GLU A 153 18.57 -19.09 4.94
C GLU A 153 17.33 -18.20 4.81
N GLU A 154 16.23 -18.61 5.44
CA GLU A 154 14.93 -17.90 5.36
C GLU A 154 15.03 -16.40 5.70
N ARG A 155 15.91 -16.03 6.62
CA ARG A 155 16.13 -14.64 7.03
C ARG A 155 16.66 -13.74 5.92
N LEU A 156 17.29 -14.32 4.90
CA LEU A 156 17.81 -13.60 3.74
C LEU A 156 16.79 -13.47 2.62
N LEU A 157 15.71 -14.26 2.64
CA LEU A 157 14.68 -14.19 1.61
C LEU A 157 13.99 -12.83 1.60
N TYR A 158 13.75 -12.20 2.76
CA TYR A 158 13.10 -10.89 2.82
C TYR A 158 13.86 -9.78 2.07
N PRO A 159 15.13 -9.46 2.41
CA PRO A 159 15.86 -8.41 1.69
C PRO A 159 16.13 -8.78 0.22
N LEU A 160 16.32 -10.07 -0.10
CA LEU A 160 16.51 -10.50 -1.48
C LEU A 160 15.22 -10.39 -2.31
N THR A 161 14.07 -10.76 -1.74
CA THR A 161 12.76 -10.55 -2.36
C THR A 161 12.54 -9.07 -2.61
N ALA A 162 12.74 -8.21 -1.61
CA ALA A 162 12.59 -6.75 -1.76
C ALA A 162 13.47 -6.20 -2.90
N ALA A 163 14.73 -6.63 -2.97
CA ALA A 163 15.63 -6.24 -4.05
C ALA A 163 15.14 -6.74 -5.44
N ILE A 164 14.60 -7.96 -5.53
CA ILE A 164 14.04 -8.51 -6.77
C ILE A 164 12.77 -7.74 -7.19
N THR A 165 11.87 -7.45 -6.25
CA THR A 165 10.59 -6.78 -6.51
C THR A 165 10.83 -5.32 -6.92
N ASP A 166 11.80 -4.65 -6.31
CA ASP A 166 12.24 -3.31 -6.68
C ASP A 166 12.88 -3.27 -8.08
N LEU A 167 13.66 -4.29 -8.43
CA LEU A 167 14.24 -4.42 -9.77
C LEU A 167 13.15 -4.74 -10.81
N ALA A 168 12.21 -5.63 -10.48
CA ALA A 168 11.07 -5.95 -11.34
C ALA A 168 10.24 -4.70 -11.62
N SER A 169 9.88 -3.93 -10.58
CA SER A 169 9.12 -2.67 -10.71
C SER A 169 9.73 -1.73 -11.75
N ARG A 170 11.06 -1.60 -11.74
CA ARG A 170 11.81 -0.81 -12.72
C ARG A 170 11.73 -1.41 -14.13
N ILE A 171 11.98 -2.70 -14.27
CA ILE A 171 11.94 -3.40 -15.57
C ILE A 171 10.57 -3.22 -16.24
N TYR A 172 9.50 -3.34 -15.45
CA TYR A 172 8.12 -3.20 -15.92
C TYR A 172 7.74 -1.74 -16.20
N GLU A 173 8.23 -0.76 -15.42
CA GLU A 173 7.99 0.67 -15.71
C GLU A 173 8.60 1.09 -17.07
N PHE A 174 9.78 0.58 -17.42
CA PHE A 174 10.45 0.93 -18.68
C PHE A 174 9.99 0.08 -19.89
N SER A 175 8.99 -0.80 -19.71
CA SER A 175 8.45 -1.70 -20.76
C SER A 175 9.53 -2.50 -21.52
N ILE A 176 10.62 -2.90 -20.85
CA ILE A 176 11.77 -3.58 -21.47
C ILE A 176 11.53 -5.10 -21.58
N GLY A 177 10.37 -5.47 -22.14
CA GLY A 177 9.98 -6.87 -22.34
C GLY A 177 9.73 -7.67 -21.06
N GLY A 178 9.66 -7.00 -19.90
CA GLY A 178 9.40 -7.61 -18.60
C GLY A 178 10.47 -8.59 -18.14
N TRP A 179 10.12 -9.50 -17.23
CA TRP A 179 11.05 -10.47 -16.64
C TRP A 179 10.42 -11.86 -16.58
N VAL A 180 10.34 -12.53 -17.75
CA VAL A 180 9.68 -13.82 -17.90
C VAL A 180 10.31 -14.92 -17.04
N GLU A 181 11.64 -14.93 -16.89
CA GLU A 181 12.36 -15.93 -16.10
C GLU A 181 11.99 -15.87 -14.61
N LEU A 182 11.63 -14.68 -14.10
CA LEU A 182 11.10 -14.52 -12.76
C LEU A 182 9.70 -15.15 -12.65
N LEU A 183 8.82 -14.88 -13.63
CA LEU A 183 7.46 -15.42 -13.65
C LEU A 183 7.46 -16.95 -13.75
N GLU A 184 8.29 -17.52 -14.63
CA GLU A 184 8.47 -18.96 -14.77
C GLU A 184 8.94 -19.60 -13.46
N TYR A 185 9.89 -18.95 -12.77
CA TYR A 185 10.35 -19.43 -11.48
C TYR A 185 9.22 -19.41 -10.43
N ILE A 186 8.47 -18.31 -10.34
CA ILE A 186 7.32 -18.20 -9.43
C ILE A 186 6.34 -19.36 -9.67
N VAL A 187 5.92 -19.59 -10.92
CA VAL A 187 5.00 -20.70 -11.24
C VAL A 187 5.59 -22.05 -10.85
N SER A 188 6.89 -22.26 -11.10
CA SER A 188 7.57 -23.53 -10.77
C SER A 188 7.53 -23.86 -9.27
N CYS A 189 7.50 -22.85 -8.40
CA CYS A 189 7.40 -23.02 -6.95
C CYS A 189 6.06 -23.60 -6.48
N PHE A 190 5.03 -23.59 -7.33
CA PHE A 190 3.68 -24.11 -7.02
C PHE A 190 3.40 -25.49 -7.62
N SER A 191 4.30 -26.03 -8.44
CA SER A 191 4.12 -27.31 -9.14
C SER A 191 4.14 -28.54 -8.23
N SER A 192 4.68 -28.44 -7.02
CA SER A 192 4.88 -29.59 -6.11
C SER A 192 3.92 -29.58 -4.91
N LEU A 193 2.60 -29.53 -5.18
CA LEU A 193 1.55 -29.42 -4.15
C LEU A 193 1.55 -30.52 -3.07
N ASN A 194 2.12 -31.69 -3.36
CA ASN A 194 1.84 -32.91 -2.59
C ASN A 194 3.04 -33.51 -1.86
N SER A 195 4.12 -32.75 -1.70
CA SER A 195 5.27 -33.22 -0.94
C SER A 195 5.48 -32.34 0.28
N ASN A 196 5.42 -32.92 1.48
CA ASN A 196 5.68 -32.24 2.76
C ASN A 196 7.19 -32.24 3.09
N TYR A 197 8.06 -32.20 2.08
CA TYR A 197 9.50 -32.12 2.30
C TYR A 197 9.89 -30.68 2.67
N GLU A 198 10.88 -30.48 3.54
CA GLU A 198 11.31 -29.13 3.93
C GLU A 198 11.68 -28.26 2.70
N ASP A 199 12.31 -28.87 1.70
CA ASP A 199 12.67 -28.21 0.44
C ASP A 199 11.47 -27.69 -0.34
N SER A 200 10.34 -28.41 -0.32
CA SER A 200 9.12 -27.96 -1.01
C SER A 200 8.47 -26.82 -0.26
N VAL A 201 8.44 -26.83 1.07
CA VAL A 201 7.90 -25.73 1.89
C VAL A 201 8.71 -24.45 1.67
N LEU A 202 10.05 -24.53 1.63
CA LEU A 202 10.91 -23.40 1.35
C LEU A 202 10.68 -22.85 -0.06
N MET A 203 10.61 -23.72 -1.08
CA MET A 203 10.32 -23.31 -2.46
C MET A 203 8.96 -22.61 -2.57
N GLN A 204 7.94 -23.16 -1.93
CA GLN A 204 6.61 -22.56 -1.90
C GLN A 204 6.62 -21.18 -1.23
N ARG A 205 7.35 -21.02 -0.13
CA ARG A 205 7.53 -19.72 0.54
C ARG A 205 8.18 -18.70 -0.40
N LYS A 206 9.25 -19.09 -1.09
CA LYS A 206 9.93 -18.24 -2.09
C LYS A 206 8.96 -17.78 -3.19
N GLY A 207 8.19 -18.71 -3.74
CA GLY A 207 7.18 -18.43 -4.76
C GLY A 207 6.13 -17.43 -4.28
N LEU A 208 5.60 -17.61 -3.08
CA LEU A 208 4.64 -16.68 -2.47
C LEU A 208 5.24 -15.29 -2.22
N MET A 209 6.45 -15.22 -1.66
CA MET A 209 7.13 -13.94 -1.40
C MET A 209 7.35 -13.14 -2.68
N LEU A 210 7.76 -13.81 -3.77
CA LEU A 210 7.97 -13.16 -5.05
C LEU A 210 6.65 -12.79 -5.74
N LEU A 211 5.63 -13.65 -5.68
CA LEU A 211 4.32 -13.39 -6.25
C LEU A 211 3.64 -12.18 -5.59
N ALA A 212 3.65 -12.12 -4.25
CA ALA A 212 3.10 -11.01 -3.47
C ALA A 212 3.76 -9.66 -3.78
N GLY A 213 5.02 -9.65 -4.21
CA GLY A 213 5.76 -8.43 -4.50
C GLY A 213 5.83 -8.06 -5.98
N LEU A 214 5.08 -8.74 -6.87
CA LEU A 214 5.10 -8.40 -8.29
C LEU A 214 4.48 -7.01 -8.54
N PRO A 215 5.11 -6.16 -9.37
CA PRO A 215 4.55 -4.86 -9.74
C PRO A 215 3.32 -4.98 -10.63
N GLU A 216 2.45 -3.98 -10.64
CA GLU A 216 1.19 -3.98 -11.42
C GLU A 216 1.39 -4.19 -12.93
N GLY A 217 2.52 -3.71 -13.46
CA GLY A 217 2.90 -3.87 -14.88
C GLY A 217 3.09 -5.32 -15.33
N VAL A 218 3.21 -6.30 -14.42
CA VAL A 218 3.33 -7.72 -14.82
C VAL A 218 2.11 -8.23 -15.57
N SER A 219 0.96 -7.59 -15.38
CA SER A 219 -0.30 -7.94 -16.03
C SER A 219 -0.26 -7.83 -17.56
N GLU A 220 0.72 -7.12 -18.13
CA GLU A 220 0.93 -7.02 -19.57
C GLU A 220 1.33 -8.35 -20.23
N HIS A 221 1.89 -9.31 -19.46
CA HIS A 221 2.22 -10.66 -19.95
C HIS A 221 0.99 -11.57 -20.06
N LYS A 222 -0.04 -11.13 -20.79
CA LYS A 222 -1.34 -11.80 -20.88
C LYS A 222 -1.24 -13.25 -21.31
N GLU A 223 -0.39 -13.55 -22.29
CA GLU A 223 -0.26 -14.92 -22.83
C GLU A 223 0.36 -15.89 -21.81
N PHE A 224 1.34 -15.41 -21.03
CA PHE A 224 1.90 -16.17 -19.91
C PHE A 224 0.83 -16.45 -18.86
N TRP A 225 0.12 -15.41 -18.40
CA TRP A 225 -0.87 -15.56 -17.33
C TRP A 225 -2.03 -16.45 -17.76
N LYS A 226 -2.52 -16.37 -19.01
CA LYS A 226 -3.58 -17.26 -19.51
C LYS A 226 -3.26 -18.75 -19.35
N ASN A 227 -1.98 -19.13 -19.40
CA ASN A 227 -1.56 -20.53 -19.28
C ASN A 227 -1.39 -20.99 -17.82
N HIS A 228 -1.27 -20.06 -16.87
CA HIS A 228 -0.85 -20.39 -15.49
C HIS A 228 -1.80 -19.88 -14.40
N TYR A 229 -2.65 -18.90 -14.71
CA TYR A 229 -3.46 -18.16 -13.73
C TYR A 229 -4.44 -19.06 -12.98
N SER A 230 -5.18 -19.93 -13.68
CA SER A 230 -6.15 -20.83 -13.04
C SER A 230 -5.49 -21.84 -12.10
N ALA A 231 -4.38 -22.46 -12.52
CA ALA A 231 -3.65 -23.42 -11.69
C ALA A 231 -3.02 -22.77 -10.44
N LEU A 232 -2.50 -21.54 -10.59
CA LEU A 232 -2.02 -20.75 -9.45
C LEU A 232 -3.18 -20.42 -8.49
N PHE A 233 -4.32 -20.00 -9.01
CA PHE A 233 -5.49 -19.69 -8.20
C PHE A 233 -5.96 -20.90 -7.39
N GLU A 234 -6.12 -22.06 -8.04
CA GLU A 234 -6.53 -23.30 -7.37
C GLU A 234 -5.57 -23.67 -6.23
N ASN A 235 -4.27 -23.48 -6.45
CA ASN A 235 -3.24 -23.71 -5.43
C ASN A 235 -3.39 -22.75 -4.23
N LEU A 236 -3.48 -21.44 -4.49
CA LEU A 236 -3.60 -20.44 -3.41
C LEU A 236 -4.92 -20.57 -2.65
N ALA A 237 -6.03 -20.85 -3.35
CA ALA A 237 -7.34 -21.04 -2.75
C ALA A 237 -7.35 -22.26 -1.82
N ALA A 238 -6.78 -23.40 -2.25
CA ALA A 238 -6.66 -24.59 -1.42
C ALA A 238 -5.84 -24.32 -0.13
N ARG A 239 -4.79 -23.50 -0.21
CA ARG A 239 -3.97 -23.12 0.95
C ARG A 239 -4.67 -22.21 1.92
N MET A 240 -5.50 -21.29 1.45
CA MET A 240 -6.24 -20.40 2.34
C MET A 240 -7.28 -21.16 3.18
N LEU A 241 -7.77 -22.29 2.68
CA LEU A 241 -8.70 -23.19 3.38
C LEU A 241 -7.99 -24.13 4.39
N ASP A 242 -6.67 -24.23 4.39
CA ASP A 242 -5.93 -25.03 5.36
C ASP A 242 -5.84 -24.32 6.71
N GLU A 243 -6.75 -24.65 7.61
CA GLU A 243 -6.83 -24.11 8.97
C GLU A 243 -5.63 -24.47 9.85
N THR A 244 -4.85 -25.50 9.47
CA THR A 244 -3.64 -25.91 10.19
C THR A 244 -2.37 -25.16 9.73
N GLY A 245 -2.52 -24.30 8.71
CA GLY A 245 -1.41 -23.61 8.07
C GLY A 245 -0.66 -22.61 8.95
N ASN A 246 0.64 -22.48 8.67
CA ASN A 246 1.51 -21.47 9.29
C ASN A 246 1.01 -20.05 9.01
N GLY A 247 0.83 -19.23 10.05
CA GLY A 247 0.33 -17.85 9.92
C GLY A 247 1.13 -16.96 8.97
N ILE A 248 2.45 -17.15 8.86
CA ILE A 248 3.30 -16.42 7.90
C ILE A 248 2.96 -16.82 6.46
N LEU A 249 2.78 -18.12 6.20
CA LEU A 249 2.40 -18.60 4.87
C LEU A 249 0.98 -18.16 4.49
N ARG A 250 0.05 -18.11 5.45
CA ARG A 250 -1.30 -17.57 5.23
C ARG A 250 -1.27 -16.09 4.89
N ALA A 251 -0.43 -15.29 5.55
CA ALA A 251 -0.24 -13.88 5.20
C ALA A 251 0.29 -13.74 3.77
N LEU A 252 1.37 -14.43 3.42
CA LEU A 252 1.93 -14.41 2.07
C LEU A 252 0.96 -14.93 0.99
N THR A 253 0.11 -15.91 1.32
CA THR A 253 -0.93 -16.41 0.43
C THR A 253 -2.01 -15.37 0.18
N TYR A 254 -2.40 -14.63 1.22
CA TYR A 254 -3.30 -13.48 1.08
C TYR A 254 -2.69 -12.42 0.15
N ASP A 255 -1.45 -12.01 0.39
CA ASP A 255 -0.79 -10.97 -0.41
C ASP A 255 -0.62 -11.41 -1.88
N SER A 256 -0.33 -12.70 -2.09
CA SER A 256 -0.29 -13.31 -3.43
C SER A 256 -1.66 -13.32 -4.12
N LEU A 257 -2.74 -13.62 -3.39
CA LEU A 257 -4.11 -13.56 -3.92
C LEU A 257 -4.48 -12.13 -4.30
N HIS A 258 -4.11 -11.14 -3.49
CA HIS A 258 -4.35 -9.73 -3.82
C HIS A 258 -3.62 -9.30 -5.09
N THR A 259 -2.36 -9.71 -5.26
CA THR A 259 -1.63 -9.48 -6.51
C THR A 259 -2.32 -10.16 -7.70
N MET A 260 -2.80 -11.40 -7.54
CA MET A 260 -3.56 -12.08 -8.59
C MET A 260 -4.88 -11.34 -8.92
N LEU A 261 -5.57 -10.80 -7.91
CA LEU A 261 -6.78 -9.99 -8.11
C LEU A 261 -6.51 -8.81 -9.05
N LYS A 262 -5.39 -8.10 -8.87
CA LYS A 262 -4.96 -7.01 -9.77
C LYS A 262 -4.70 -7.48 -11.20
N ILE A 263 -4.19 -8.70 -11.38
CA ILE A 263 -3.93 -9.31 -12.71
C ILE A 263 -5.23 -9.76 -13.40
N ALA A 264 -6.28 -10.12 -12.65
CA ALA A 264 -7.52 -10.67 -13.19
C ALA A 264 -8.17 -9.77 -14.25
N GLN A 265 -8.27 -8.48 -13.95
CA GLN A 265 -8.94 -7.47 -14.77
C GLN A 265 -8.29 -7.32 -16.17
N PRO A 266 -6.99 -7.01 -16.30
CA PRO A 266 -6.33 -6.89 -17.60
C PRO A 266 -6.28 -8.20 -18.40
N LEU A 267 -6.35 -9.34 -17.71
CA LEU A 267 -6.38 -10.68 -18.31
C LEU A 267 -7.77 -11.06 -18.84
N GLY A 268 -8.83 -10.53 -18.25
CA GLY A 268 -10.22 -10.87 -18.52
C GLY A 268 -10.75 -12.06 -17.70
N GLU A 269 -10.05 -12.46 -16.65
CA GLU A 269 -10.39 -13.60 -15.78
C GLU A 269 -11.33 -13.16 -14.64
N TYR A 270 -12.47 -12.56 -15.00
CA TYR A 270 -13.35 -11.90 -14.02
C TYR A 270 -14.02 -12.85 -13.03
N GLU A 271 -14.28 -14.10 -13.42
CA GLU A 271 -14.88 -15.12 -12.54
C GLU A 271 -13.90 -15.57 -11.45
N ILE A 272 -12.64 -15.83 -11.84
CA ILE A 272 -11.57 -16.15 -10.90
C ILE A 272 -11.27 -14.94 -10.03
N GLY A 273 -11.14 -13.74 -10.61
CA GLY A 273 -10.97 -12.49 -9.86
C GLY A 273 -12.09 -12.28 -8.84
N GLY A 274 -13.34 -12.52 -9.22
CA GLY A 274 -14.48 -12.45 -8.31
C GLY A 274 -14.39 -13.46 -7.17
N SER A 275 -13.94 -14.68 -7.45
CA SER A 275 -13.71 -15.70 -6.43
C SER A 275 -12.59 -15.32 -5.46
N ILE A 276 -11.48 -14.77 -5.97
CA ILE A 276 -10.37 -14.24 -5.17
C ILE A 276 -10.85 -13.13 -4.24
N LEU A 277 -11.64 -12.18 -4.76
CA LEU A 277 -12.21 -11.09 -3.96
C LEU A 277 -13.02 -11.65 -2.78
N LEU A 278 -13.86 -12.66 -3.00
CA LEU A 278 -14.66 -13.26 -1.91
C LEU A 278 -13.77 -13.94 -0.86
N ILE A 279 -12.70 -14.63 -1.27
CA ILE A 279 -11.73 -15.23 -0.33
C ILE A 279 -11.06 -14.12 0.49
N ILE A 280 -10.62 -13.04 -0.15
CA ILE A 280 -10.00 -11.89 0.53
C ILE A 280 -10.93 -11.27 1.56
N LEU A 281 -12.19 -11.03 1.20
CA LEU A 281 -13.20 -10.47 2.12
C LEU A 281 -13.43 -11.37 3.33
N ASP A 282 -13.56 -12.68 3.12
CA ASP A 282 -13.74 -13.66 4.19
C ASP A 282 -12.51 -13.69 5.13
N CYS A 283 -11.31 -13.58 4.57
CA CYS A 283 -10.07 -13.53 5.35
C CYS A 283 -9.95 -12.28 6.21
N ILE A 284 -10.47 -11.14 5.74
CA ILE A 284 -10.51 -9.89 6.51
C ILE A 284 -11.54 -10.02 7.65
N ASP A 285 -12.75 -10.53 7.35
CA ASP A 285 -13.85 -10.69 8.33
C ASP A 285 -13.43 -11.61 9.51
N GLN A 286 -12.75 -12.71 9.21
CA GLN A 286 -12.39 -13.73 10.18
C GLN A 286 -11.11 -13.43 10.99
N HIS A 287 -10.31 -12.43 10.62
CA HIS A 287 -9.02 -12.21 11.28
C HIS A 287 -9.18 -11.54 12.65
N TRP A 288 -8.40 -11.99 13.63
CA TRP A 288 -8.48 -11.48 15.00
C TRP A 288 -7.50 -10.32 15.28
N ASN A 289 -6.37 -10.24 14.56
CA ASN A 289 -5.38 -9.17 14.74
C ASN A 289 -5.74 -7.98 13.83
N GLU A 290 -6.08 -6.84 14.45
CA GLU A 290 -6.54 -5.62 13.78
C GLU A 290 -5.44 -4.93 12.96
N GLU A 291 -4.18 -4.93 13.39
CA GLU A 291 -3.08 -4.31 12.64
C GLU A 291 -2.89 -4.98 11.27
N ILE A 292 -3.00 -6.31 11.23
CA ILE A 292 -2.94 -7.08 9.99
C ILE A 292 -4.15 -6.77 9.10
N VAL A 293 -5.34 -6.58 9.68
CA VAL A 293 -6.55 -6.25 8.92
C VAL A 293 -6.48 -4.82 8.34
N LEU A 294 -5.89 -3.89 9.09
CA LEU A 294 -5.73 -2.50 8.64
C LEU A 294 -4.92 -2.40 7.35
N GLY A 295 -3.73 -3.03 7.30
CA GLY A 295 -2.92 -3.01 6.06
C GLY A 295 -3.66 -3.61 4.86
N ARG A 296 -4.46 -4.66 5.10
CA ARG A 296 -5.29 -5.30 4.07
C ARG A 296 -6.44 -4.43 3.56
N PHE A 297 -6.90 -3.47 4.36
CA PHE A 297 -7.91 -2.52 3.92
C PHE A 297 -7.37 -1.47 2.98
N GLU A 298 -6.14 -0.99 3.20
CA GLU A 298 -5.49 -0.06 2.27
C GLU A 298 -5.39 -0.70 0.88
N ASP A 299 -4.90 -1.94 0.84
CA ASP A 299 -4.84 -2.77 -0.37
C ASP A 299 -6.21 -2.95 -1.06
N LEU A 300 -7.28 -3.18 -0.29
CA LEU A 300 -8.63 -3.36 -0.83
C LEU A 300 -9.25 -2.02 -1.29
N ALA A 301 -9.01 -0.94 -0.56
CA ALA A 301 -9.51 0.40 -0.88
C ALA A 301 -8.91 0.89 -2.20
N ASP A 302 -7.60 0.70 -2.38
CA ASP A 302 -6.90 1.02 -3.62
C ASP A 302 -7.46 0.22 -4.80
N TYR A 303 -7.71 -1.09 -4.61
CA TYR A 303 -8.31 -1.93 -5.64
C TYR A 303 -9.73 -1.47 -6.00
N VAL A 304 -10.58 -1.26 -5.00
CA VAL A 304 -11.99 -0.89 -5.19
C VAL A 304 -12.13 0.48 -5.89
N SER A 305 -11.25 1.42 -5.55
CA SER A 305 -11.24 2.75 -6.14
C SER A 305 -10.72 2.76 -7.58
N SER A 306 -9.81 1.85 -7.93
CA SER A 306 -9.20 1.74 -9.27
C SER A 306 -9.92 0.77 -10.22
N ASP A 307 -10.73 -0.18 -9.72
CA ASP A 307 -11.36 -1.22 -10.54
C ASP A 307 -12.56 -0.70 -11.34
N VAL A 308 -12.42 -0.75 -12.66
CA VAL A 308 -13.43 -0.45 -13.66
C VAL A 308 -14.29 -1.71 -13.92
N ASP A 309 -15.38 -1.80 -13.17
CA ASP A 309 -16.69 -2.40 -13.48
C ASP A 309 -16.83 -3.90 -13.79
N LYS A 310 -15.80 -4.76 -13.79
CA LYS A 310 -16.01 -6.18 -14.21
C LYS A 310 -15.78 -7.24 -13.15
N VAL A 311 -14.67 -7.21 -12.41
CA VAL A 311 -14.48 -8.17 -11.31
C VAL A 311 -15.51 -7.90 -10.21
N LEU A 312 -15.65 -6.64 -9.81
CA LEU A 312 -16.60 -6.20 -8.76
C LEU A 312 -18.08 -6.41 -9.10
N ASN A 313 -18.46 -6.44 -10.39
CA ASN A 313 -19.85 -6.50 -10.82
C ASN A 313 -20.63 -7.66 -10.19
N GLY A 314 -21.68 -7.31 -9.43
CA GLY A 314 -22.54 -8.23 -8.70
C GLY A 314 -21.99 -8.71 -7.35
N LYS A 315 -20.84 -8.19 -6.89
CA LYS A 315 -20.23 -8.50 -5.57
C LYS A 315 -20.14 -7.27 -4.66
N GLU A 316 -20.61 -6.11 -5.09
CA GLU A 316 -20.53 -4.87 -4.33
C GLU A 316 -21.31 -4.98 -3.01
N GLY A 317 -22.44 -5.70 -3.01
CA GLY A 317 -23.16 -6.03 -1.78
C GLY A 317 -22.38 -6.95 -0.82
N ASN A 318 -21.48 -7.79 -1.32
CA ASN A 318 -20.60 -8.62 -0.47
C ASN A 318 -19.52 -7.77 0.19
N VAL A 319 -18.90 -6.85 -0.56
CA VAL A 319 -17.96 -5.86 -0.01
C VAL A 319 -18.68 -5.03 1.06
N PHE A 320 -19.86 -4.50 0.75
CA PHE A 320 -20.68 -3.74 1.69
C PHE A 320 -20.91 -4.50 3.01
N ARG A 321 -21.44 -5.72 2.94
CA ARG A 321 -21.73 -6.53 4.13
C ARG A 321 -20.47 -6.86 4.94
N ALA A 322 -19.35 -7.14 4.29
CA ALA A 322 -18.08 -7.41 4.96
C ALA A 322 -17.56 -6.19 5.72
N MET A 323 -17.60 -5.00 5.11
CA MET A 323 -17.14 -3.77 5.78
C MET A 323 -18.03 -3.42 6.98
N ILE A 324 -19.36 -3.60 6.86
CA ILE A 324 -20.28 -3.35 7.97
C ILE A 324 -20.04 -4.32 9.13
N ARG A 325 -19.76 -5.61 8.86
CA ARG A 325 -19.39 -6.62 9.88
C ARG A 325 -18.15 -6.23 10.67
N ILE A 326 -17.16 -5.67 9.99
CA ILE A 326 -15.92 -5.27 10.63
C ILE A 326 -16.13 -4.00 11.45
N ALA A 327 -16.86 -3.03 10.91
CA ALA A 327 -17.19 -1.80 11.61
C ALA A 327 -18.06 -2.02 12.87
N GLU A 328 -18.93 -3.04 12.88
CA GLU A 328 -19.75 -3.38 14.05
C GLU A 328 -19.03 -4.24 15.10
N LYS A 329 -17.84 -4.79 14.80
CA LYS A 329 -17.15 -5.75 15.68
C LYS A 329 -16.89 -5.10 17.04
N ASN A 330 -17.38 -5.74 18.09
CA ASN A 330 -17.23 -5.25 19.46
C ASN A 330 -15.75 -5.14 19.81
N GLY A 331 -15.29 -3.95 20.19
CA GLY A 331 -13.89 -3.68 20.51
C GLY A 331 -13.01 -3.28 19.32
N ALA A 332 -13.55 -3.26 18.09
CA ALA A 332 -12.83 -2.73 16.93
C ALA A 332 -12.32 -1.32 17.19
N ASN A 333 -11.01 -1.11 17.00
CA ASN A 333 -10.44 0.23 17.12
C ASN A 333 -11.01 1.20 16.07
N ASN A 334 -10.85 2.50 16.32
CA ASN A 334 -11.41 3.54 15.46
C ASN A 334 -10.78 3.56 14.07
N GLU A 335 -9.49 3.23 13.95
CA GLU A 335 -8.79 3.18 12.66
C GLU A 335 -9.39 2.10 11.76
N LEU A 336 -9.72 0.93 12.32
CA LEU A 336 -10.31 -0.19 11.59
C LEU A 336 -11.71 0.16 11.09
N ARG A 337 -12.49 0.85 11.91
CA ARG A 337 -13.82 1.36 11.54
C ARG A 337 -13.72 2.41 10.44
N ILE A 338 -12.74 3.31 10.52
CA ILE A 338 -12.47 4.31 9.49
C ILE A 338 -12.10 3.64 8.17
N ALA A 339 -11.12 2.73 8.19
CA ALA A 339 -10.65 2.03 6.99
C ALA A 339 -11.77 1.24 6.28
N ALA A 340 -12.63 0.56 7.05
CA ALA A 340 -13.79 -0.14 6.49
C ALA A 340 -14.75 0.80 5.76
N VAL A 341 -14.98 2.01 6.27
CA VAL A 341 -15.84 2.99 5.59
C VAL A 341 -15.12 3.66 4.41
N GLU A 342 -13.80 3.83 4.47
CA GLU A 342 -13.01 4.32 3.32
C GLU A 342 -13.13 3.40 2.11
N VAL A 343 -13.09 2.07 2.31
CA VAL A 343 -13.38 1.08 1.25
C VAL A 343 -14.79 1.31 0.66
N LEU A 344 -15.79 1.55 1.49
CA LEU A 344 -17.16 1.84 1.02
C LEU A 344 -17.27 3.19 0.30
N HIS A 345 -16.44 4.15 0.68
CA HIS A 345 -16.39 5.44 0.01
C HIS A 345 -15.86 5.28 -1.41
N GLY A 346 -14.79 4.50 -1.60
CA GLY A 346 -14.25 4.16 -2.92
C GLY A 346 -15.29 3.46 -3.83
N LEU A 347 -16.22 2.68 -3.28
CA LEU A 347 -17.34 2.13 -4.05
C LEU A 347 -18.31 3.21 -4.57
N ASN A 348 -18.42 4.36 -3.88
CA ASN A 348 -19.44 5.38 -4.12
C ASN A 348 -18.94 6.61 -4.90
N GLU A 349 -17.66 7.01 -4.76
CA GLU A 349 -17.13 8.30 -5.29
C GLU A 349 -17.44 8.54 -6.77
N ASP A 350 -17.36 7.51 -7.62
CA ASP A 350 -17.69 7.61 -9.06
C ASP A 350 -18.98 6.87 -9.46
N ARG A 351 -19.62 6.17 -8.52
CA ARG A 351 -20.63 5.14 -8.81
C ARG A 351 -21.81 5.19 -7.82
N PHE A 352 -22.37 6.37 -7.62
CA PHE A 352 -23.52 6.57 -6.72
C PHE A 352 -24.68 5.56 -6.94
N PHE A 353 -24.95 5.17 -8.19
CA PHE A 353 -25.99 4.20 -8.53
C PHE A 353 -25.75 2.79 -7.94
N ILE A 354 -24.48 2.40 -7.76
CA ILE A 354 -24.12 1.12 -7.12
C ILE A 354 -24.55 1.15 -5.66
N MET A 355 -24.19 2.22 -4.92
CA MET A 355 -24.59 2.36 -3.53
C MET A 355 -26.11 2.44 -3.40
N GLU A 356 -26.80 3.16 -4.28
CA GLU A 356 -28.26 3.20 -4.30
C GLU A 356 -28.87 1.81 -4.51
N THR A 357 -28.34 1.02 -5.44
CA THR A 357 -28.80 -0.35 -5.70
C THR A 357 -28.58 -1.25 -4.49
N ILE A 358 -27.38 -1.24 -3.90
CA ILE A 358 -27.07 -1.99 -2.68
C ILE A 358 -28.06 -1.62 -1.56
N ILE A 359 -28.24 -0.33 -1.30
CA ILE A 359 -29.10 0.13 -0.20
C ILE A 359 -30.57 -0.23 -0.43
N ASN A 360 -31.03 -0.29 -1.68
CA ASN A 360 -32.38 -0.75 -1.99
C ASN A 360 -32.54 -2.27 -1.84
N GLU A 361 -31.46 -3.04 -1.98
CA GLU A 361 -31.47 -4.51 -1.91
C GLU A 361 -31.14 -5.08 -0.51
N ILE A 362 -30.59 -4.29 0.41
CA ILE A 362 -30.23 -4.77 1.75
C ILE A 362 -31.47 -5.10 2.61
N SER A 363 -31.34 -6.16 3.40
CA SER A 363 -32.37 -6.62 4.33
C SER A 363 -32.61 -5.62 5.47
N ASP A 364 -33.76 -5.71 6.15
CA ASP A 364 -34.04 -4.86 7.32
C ASP A 364 -33.04 -5.08 8.47
N VAL A 365 -32.50 -6.30 8.59
CA VAL A 365 -31.42 -6.63 9.53
C VAL A 365 -30.15 -5.85 9.19
N ASP A 366 -29.80 -5.78 7.92
CA ASP A 366 -28.62 -5.02 7.48
C ASP A 366 -28.82 -3.50 7.64
N VAL A 367 -30.04 -2.99 7.39
CA VAL A 367 -30.39 -1.59 7.71
C VAL A 367 -30.16 -1.29 9.19
N GLN A 368 -30.65 -2.15 10.08
CA GLN A 368 -30.48 -1.97 11.53
C GLN A 368 -29.00 -1.94 11.92
N ARG A 369 -28.18 -2.80 11.32
CA ARG A 369 -26.73 -2.88 11.59
C ARG A 369 -26.00 -1.63 11.10
N VAL A 370 -26.26 -1.20 9.86
CA VAL A 370 -25.69 0.03 9.30
C VAL A 370 -26.09 1.24 10.15
N PHE A 371 -27.36 1.31 10.58
CA PHE A 371 -27.88 2.39 11.42
C PHE A 371 -27.14 2.44 12.76
N LYS A 372 -26.94 1.29 13.40
CA LYS A 372 -26.19 1.20 14.66
C LYS A 372 -24.74 1.62 14.51
N VAL A 373 -24.02 1.07 13.52
CA VAL A 373 -22.61 1.42 13.22
C VAL A 373 -22.48 2.92 12.98
N SER A 374 -23.38 3.49 12.17
CA SER A 374 -23.38 4.91 11.85
C SER A 374 -23.46 5.78 13.10
N LEU A 375 -24.38 5.46 14.02
CA LEU A 375 -24.57 6.20 15.25
C LEU A 375 -23.37 6.05 16.19
N ASP A 376 -22.86 4.83 16.36
CA ASP A 376 -21.68 4.57 17.19
C ASP A 376 -20.47 5.39 16.71
N MET A 377 -20.26 5.47 15.40
CA MET A 377 -19.19 6.29 14.79
C MET A 377 -19.46 7.80 14.89
N MET A 378 -20.72 8.24 14.72
CA MET A 378 -21.10 9.66 14.86
C MET A 378 -20.87 10.20 16.29
N PHE A 379 -20.98 9.35 17.29
CA PHE A 379 -20.76 9.69 18.70
C PHE A 379 -19.30 9.58 19.14
N ASP A 380 -18.43 9.09 18.26
CA ASP A 380 -17.01 9.11 18.52
C ASP A 380 -16.48 10.55 18.64
N SER A 381 -15.44 10.73 19.45
CA SER A 381 -14.74 12.01 19.56
C SER A 381 -13.91 12.34 18.32
N ASP A 382 -13.51 11.33 17.55
CA ASP A 382 -12.75 11.49 16.33
C ASP A 382 -13.61 12.08 15.21
N LYS A 383 -13.12 13.16 14.59
CA LYS A 383 -13.84 13.89 13.55
C LYS A 383 -14.00 13.07 12.27
N LYS A 384 -13.01 12.22 11.91
CA LYS A 384 -13.11 11.32 10.76
C LYS A 384 -14.18 10.27 11.03
N CYS A 385 -14.15 9.58 12.18
CA CYS A 385 -15.21 8.64 12.57
C CYS A 385 -16.60 9.30 12.48
N SER A 386 -16.75 10.51 13.02
CA SER A 386 -18.03 11.22 13.00
C SER A 386 -18.50 11.55 11.58
N THR A 387 -17.58 11.93 10.70
CA THR A 387 -17.86 12.20 9.28
C THR A 387 -18.30 10.93 8.56
N PHE A 388 -17.62 9.82 8.78
CA PHE A 388 -17.94 8.53 8.17
C PHE A 388 -19.28 7.96 8.65
N GLY A 389 -19.57 8.07 9.95
CA GLY A 389 -20.89 7.71 10.48
C GLY A 389 -22.01 8.50 9.83
N LYS A 390 -21.80 9.81 9.57
CA LYS A 390 -22.75 10.63 8.82
C LYS A 390 -22.91 10.15 7.37
N THR A 391 -21.84 9.73 6.70
CA THR A 391 -21.88 9.21 5.33
C THR A 391 -22.72 7.93 5.22
N LEU A 392 -22.47 6.94 6.09
CA LEU A 392 -23.24 5.69 6.13
C LEU A 392 -24.74 5.96 6.34
N LEU A 393 -25.03 6.87 7.25
CA LEU A 393 -26.38 7.28 7.60
C LEU A 393 -27.08 8.04 6.47
N ASN A 394 -26.34 8.87 5.73
CA ASN A 394 -26.85 9.49 4.50
C ASN A 394 -27.14 8.43 3.42
N TRP A 395 -26.32 7.38 3.30
CA TRP A 395 -26.62 6.30 2.35
C TRP A 395 -27.91 5.56 2.72
N LEU A 396 -28.23 5.37 4.00
CA LEU A 396 -29.53 4.79 4.39
C LEU A 396 -30.72 5.63 3.95
N SER A 397 -30.58 6.95 3.84
CA SER A 397 -31.63 7.79 3.25
C SER A 397 -31.91 7.43 1.79
N LEU A 398 -31.00 6.72 1.12
CA LEU A 398 -31.22 6.26 -0.23
C LEU A 398 -32.32 5.21 -0.34
N LYS A 399 -32.58 4.44 0.73
CA LYS A 399 -33.60 3.39 0.77
C LYS A 399 -34.98 4.01 0.62
N GLY A 400 -35.59 3.85 -0.56
CA GLY A 400 -36.85 4.51 -0.93
C GLY A 400 -38.10 3.99 -0.21
N ASP A 401 -37.97 3.00 0.67
CA ASP A 401 -39.07 2.50 1.51
C ASP A 401 -39.02 3.13 2.90
N GLU A 402 -39.87 4.13 3.11
CA GLU A 402 -40.05 4.82 4.40
C GLU A 402 -40.38 3.83 5.54
N ASN A 403 -41.00 2.69 5.25
CA ASN A 403 -41.36 1.70 6.28
C ASN A 403 -40.17 0.88 6.79
N SER A 404 -39.02 0.92 6.12
CA SER A 404 -37.85 0.11 6.47
C SER A 404 -36.86 0.86 7.37
N VAL A 405 -36.71 2.19 7.18
CA VAL A 405 -35.74 3.01 7.92
C VAL A 405 -36.39 3.78 9.07
N PHE A 406 -37.64 4.24 8.88
CA PHE A 406 -38.35 5.10 9.84
C PHE A 406 -38.69 4.41 11.16
N PRO A 407 -39.04 3.11 11.23
CA PRO A 407 -39.27 2.43 12.50
C PRO A 407 -38.04 2.39 13.42
N PHE A 408 -36.86 2.14 12.86
CA PHE A 408 -35.60 2.12 13.63
C PHE A 408 -35.23 3.51 14.12
N LEU A 409 -35.45 4.55 13.29
CA LEU A 409 -35.31 5.94 13.73
C LEU A 409 -36.23 6.24 14.91
N LEU A 410 -37.49 5.84 14.82
CA LEU A 410 -38.50 6.11 15.84
C LEU A 410 -38.21 5.37 17.15
N GLU A 411 -37.72 4.13 17.06
CA GLU A 411 -37.27 3.34 18.21
C GLU A 411 -36.02 3.96 18.86
N PHE A 412 -35.05 4.39 18.07
CA PHE A 412 -33.86 5.09 18.56
C PHE A 412 -34.20 6.45 19.18
N LEU A 413 -35.12 7.20 18.57
CA LEU A 413 -35.63 8.45 19.11
C LEU A 413 -36.25 8.24 20.50
N LYS A 414 -37.08 7.19 20.65
CA LYS A 414 -37.74 6.86 21.92
C LYS A 414 -36.77 6.42 23.01
N THR A 415 -35.74 5.65 22.66
CA THR A 415 -34.84 5.01 23.64
C THR A 415 -33.59 5.84 23.94
N THR A 416 -33.07 6.58 22.97
CA THR A 416 -31.76 7.24 23.09
C THR A 416 -31.87 8.76 22.99
N TYR A 417 -32.77 9.31 22.17
CA TYR A 417 -32.91 10.77 22.03
C TYR A 417 -33.70 11.40 23.18
N THR A 418 -34.83 10.82 23.58
CA THR A 418 -35.65 11.33 24.70
C THR A 418 -34.96 11.22 26.06
N ASP A 419 -34.13 10.19 26.26
CA ASP A 419 -33.50 9.91 27.56
C ASP A 419 -32.06 10.45 27.69
N SER A 420 -31.41 10.82 26.58
CA SER A 420 -30.01 11.28 26.61
C SER A 420 -29.87 12.77 26.91
N LYS A 421 -29.00 13.10 27.89
CA LYS A 421 -28.50 14.48 28.14
C LYS A 421 -27.32 14.87 27.22
N ASP A 422 -26.86 13.96 26.37
CA ASP A 422 -25.71 14.18 25.49
C ASP A 422 -26.11 14.98 24.24
N LEU A 423 -25.58 16.19 24.12
CA LEU A 423 -25.81 17.10 22.99
C LEU A 423 -25.31 16.53 21.65
N ARG A 424 -24.27 15.69 21.66
CA ARG A 424 -23.77 15.04 20.42
C ARG A 424 -24.79 14.05 19.89
N LYS A 425 -25.42 13.29 20.80
CA LYS A 425 -26.51 12.35 20.49
C LYS A 425 -27.71 13.04 19.85
N ARG A 426 -28.09 14.20 20.39
CA ARG A 426 -29.18 15.00 19.84
C ARG A 426 -28.84 15.63 18.48
N HIS A 427 -27.59 16.07 18.30
CA HIS A 427 -27.15 16.69 17.04
C HIS A 427 -27.12 15.71 15.86
N ALA A 428 -26.61 14.48 16.06
CA ALA A 428 -26.58 13.46 15.02
C ALA A 428 -27.97 13.08 14.52
N VAL A 429 -28.94 12.99 15.43
CA VAL A 429 -30.35 12.73 15.10
C VAL A 429 -30.93 13.84 14.22
N MET A 430 -30.63 15.10 14.52
CA MET A 430 -31.08 16.21 13.65
C MET A 430 -30.45 16.14 12.26
N ILE A 431 -29.17 15.76 12.15
CA ILE A 431 -28.52 15.55 10.85
C ILE A 431 -29.25 14.45 10.05
N PHE A 432 -29.63 13.34 10.69
CA PHE A 432 -30.35 12.26 10.03
C PHE A 432 -31.74 12.65 9.54
N ILE A 433 -32.52 13.29 10.41
CA ILE A 433 -33.86 13.77 10.06
C ILE A 433 -33.80 14.72 8.87
N VAL A 434 -32.81 15.63 8.85
CA VAL A 434 -32.58 16.53 7.72
C VAL A 434 -32.22 15.75 6.45
N GLY A 435 -31.40 14.70 6.55
CA GLY A 435 -31.05 13.82 5.43
C GLY A 435 -32.27 13.12 4.82
N LEU A 436 -33.15 12.55 5.65
CA LEU A 436 -34.40 11.94 5.19
C LEU A 436 -35.35 12.95 4.55
N VAL A 437 -35.52 14.12 5.17
CA VAL A 437 -36.46 15.16 4.69
C VAL A 437 -36.01 15.77 3.36
N ASN A 438 -34.70 15.93 3.13
CA ASN A 438 -34.19 16.51 1.89
C ASN A 438 -34.37 15.61 0.66
N LYS A 439 -34.60 14.30 0.83
CA LYS A 439 -34.86 13.39 -0.30
C LYS A 439 -36.31 13.43 -0.78
N ASN A 440 -37.25 13.83 0.09
CA ASN A 440 -38.66 14.01 -0.26
C ASN A 440 -38.96 15.35 -1.00
N VAL A 441 -37.92 16.08 -1.42
CA VAL A 441 -38.05 17.42 -2.07
C VAL A 441 -37.27 17.52 -3.41
N MET A 442 -36.74 16.42 -3.96
CA MET A 442 -36.23 16.40 -5.36
C MET A 442 -37.18 15.68 -6.30
#